data_AF-G9KXF3-F1
#
_entry.id   AF-G9KXF3-F1
#
_cell.length_a   1.000
_cell.length_b   1.000
_cell.length_c   1.000
_cell.angle_alpha   90.00
_cell.angle_beta   90.00
_cell.angle_gamma   90.00
#
_symmetry.space_group_name_H-M   'P 1'
#
loop_
_entity.id
_entity.type
_entity.pdbx_description
1 polymer ?
#
loop_
_entity_poly.entity_id
_entity_poly.type
_entity_poly.pdbx_seq_one_letter_code
_entity_poly.pdbx_strand_id
1 'polypeptide(L)'
;MHDAFEPVPILEKLPLQIDCLAAWEEWLLVGTKQGHLLLYRIRKDTGCNRFEVTLEKSNKNFSKKIQQIHVVSQFKILVSL
;
A
#
# COMPACT_ATOMS: atom_id res chain seq x y z
N MET A 1 2.82 -22.14 -22.02
CA MET A 1 3.99 -21.43 -21.45
C MET A 1 3.49 -20.78 -20.17
N HIS A 2 4.10 -21.07 -19.02
CA HIS A 2 3.72 -20.46 -17.75
C HIS A 2 4.72 -19.34 -17.45
N ASP A 3 4.24 -18.13 -17.20
CA ASP A 3 5.07 -17.07 -16.65
C ASP A 3 5.35 -17.37 -15.19
N ALA A 4 6.63 -17.52 -14.85
CA ALA A 4 7.08 -17.71 -13.48
C ALA A 4 7.32 -16.33 -12.85
N PHE A 5 6.58 -16.01 -11.79
CA PHE A 5 6.78 -14.80 -11.00
C PHE A 5 7.49 -15.15 -9.70
N GLU A 6 8.43 -14.30 -9.29
CA GLU A 6 9.09 -14.40 -7.99
C GLU A 6 8.46 -13.37 -7.02
N PRO A 7 8.05 -13.78 -5.81
CA PRO A 7 7.56 -12.83 -4.82
C PRO A 7 8.73 -11.99 -4.30
N VAL A 8 8.60 -10.67 -4.40
CA VAL A 8 9.57 -9.72 -3.84
C VAL A 8 8.93 -9.01 -2.65
N PRO A 9 9.57 -8.99 -1.46
CA PRO A 9 9.04 -8.27 -0.32
C PRO A 9 9.06 -6.76 -0.58
N ILE A 10 7.95 -6.09 -0.26
CA ILE A 10 7.80 -4.62 -0.37
C ILE A 10 7.79 -3.98 1.01
N LEU A 11 6.89 -4.43 1.89
CA LEU A 11 6.77 -3.93 3.26
C LEU A 11 7.20 -5.02 4.22
N GLU A 12 8.26 -4.77 4.97
CA GLU A 12 8.80 -5.70 5.96
C GLU A 12 8.71 -5.10 7.37
N LYS A 13 8.51 -5.97 8.37
CA LYS A 13 8.59 -5.63 9.80
C LYS A 13 7.73 -4.42 10.22
N LEU A 14 6.52 -4.32 9.70
CA LEU A 14 5.62 -3.22 10.08
C LEU A 14 5.15 -3.37 11.53
N PRO A 15 5.17 -2.29 12.33
CA PRO A 15 4.66 -2.31 13.70
C PRO A 15 3.12 -2.32 13.78
N LEU A 16 2.45 -2.09 12.65
CA LEU A 16 0.99 -2.01 12.54
C LEU A 16 0.44 -3.23 11.80
N GLN A 17 -0.75 -3.67 12.20
CA GLN A 17 -1.41 -4.80 11.54
C GLN A 17 -2.15 -4.30 10.30
N ILE A 18 -1.70 -4.74 9.12
CA ILE A 18 -2.39 -4.49 7.85
C ILE A 18 -3.75 -5.22 7.88
N ASP A 19 -4.81 -4.51 7.50
CA ASP A 19 -6.16 -5.07 7.33
C ASP A 19 -6.56 -5.08 5.84
N CYS A 20 -6.20 -4.04 5.08
CA CYS A 20 -6.44 -3.97 3.63
C CYS A 20 -5.36 -3.18 2.88
N LEU A 21 -5.33 -3.36 1.55
CA LEU A 21 -4.36 -2.74 0.64
C LEU A 21 -5.04 -2.29 -0.67
N ALA A 22 -4.52 -1.24 -1.30
CA ALA A 22 -4.82 -0.87 -2.68
C ALA A 22 -3.57 -0.31 -3.37
N ALA A 23 -3.41 -0.61 -4.66
CA ALA A 23 -2.32 -0.07 -5.47
C ALA A 23 -2.88 0.93 -6.49
N TRP A 24 -2.15 2.03 -6.70
CA TRP A 24 -2.47 3.03 -7.72
C TRP A 24 -1.17 3.70 -8.21
N GLU A 25 -0.81 3.46 -9.47
CA GLU A 25 0.46 3.95 -10.05
C GLU A 25 1.67 3.49 -9.20
N GLU A 26 2.50 4.42 -8.71
CA GLU A 26 3.63 4.15 -7.81
C GLU A 26 3.22 4.06 -6.33
N TRP A 27 1.92 4.17 -6.03
CA TRP A 27 1.42 4.25 -4.66
C TRP A 27 0.87 2.91 -4.19
N LEU A 28 1.29 2.52 -2.99
CA LEU A 28 0.67 1.47 -2.20
C LEU A 28 -0.01 2.10 -0.99
N LEU A 29 -1.33 2.01 -0.96
CA LEU A 29 -2.17 2.44 0.13
C LEU A 29 -2.40 1.26 1.08
N VAL A 30 -2.22 1.51 2.38
CA VAL A 30 -2.32 0.49 3.42
C VAL A 30 -3.31 0.94 4.48
N GLY A 31 -4.41 0.22 4.60
CA GLY A 31 -5.35 0.37 5.70
C GLY A 31 -4.98 -0.57 6.85
N THR A 32 -4.91 -0.04 8.06
CA THR A 32 -4.56 -0.84 9.25
C THR A 32 -5.74 -1.06 10.18
N LYS A 33 -5.61 -2.09 11.03
CA LYS A 33 -6.58 -2.40 12.08
C LYS A 33 -6.72 -1.27 13.10
N GLN A 34 -5.68 -0.47 13.30
CA GLN A 34 -5.67 0.68 14.21
C GLN A 34 -6.35 1.93 13.62
N GLY A 35 -6.80 1.91 12.37
CA GLY A 35 -7.39 3.10 11.73
C GLY A 35 -6.35 4.02 11.08
N HIS A 36 -5.16 3.51 10.77
CA HIS A 36 -4.15 4.29 10.03
C HIS A 36 -4.24 3.97 8.54
N LEU A 37 -4.34 5.02 7.73
CA LEU A 37 -4.13 4.95 6.29
C LEU A 37 -2.71 5.42 5.97
N LEU A 38 -1.87 4.52 5.46
CA LEU A 38 -0.49 4.79 5.09
C LEU A 38 -0.37 4.82 3.57
N LEU A 39 0.34 5.80 3.04
CA LEU A 39 0.66 5.91 1.62
C LEU A 39 2.16 5.71 1.46
N TYR A 40 2.52 4.58 0.86
CA TYR A 40 3.89 4.29 0.46
C TYR A 40 4.06 4.59 -1.02
N ARG A 41 5.20 5.17 -1.38
CA ARG A 41 5.66 5.25 -2.77
C ARG A 41 6.66 4.14 -3.03
N ILE A 42 6.47 3.43 -4.13
CA ILE A 42 7.27 2.28 -4.54
C ILE A 42 7.99 2.62 -5.82
N ARG A 43 9.32 2.48 -5.81
CA ARG A 43 10.17 2.63 -6.98
C ARG A 43 11.00 1.38 -7.18
N LYS A 44 11.12 0.94 -8.44
CA LYS A 44 11.96 -0.19 -8.79
C LYS A 44 13.40 0.29 -8.97
N ASP A 45 14.33 -0.32 -8.27
CA ASP A 45 15.75 -0.07 -8.49
C ASP A 45 16.21 -0.80 -9.77
N THR A 46 16.71 -0.04 -10.74
CA THR A 46 17.20 -0.55 -12.03
C THR A 46 18.58 -1.20 -11.84
N GLY A 47 18.60 -2.38 -11.23
CA GLY A 47 19.84 -3.12 -10.97
C GLY A 47 19.73 -4.20 -9.90
N CYS A 48 18.65 -4.21 -9.13
CA CYS A 48 18.40 -5.19 -8.08
C CYS A 48 16.93 -5.62 -8.09
N ASN A 49 16.63 -6.86 -7.67
CA ASN A 49 15.25 -7.31 -7.38
C ASN A 49 14.72 -6.71 -6.06
N ARG A 50 15.02 -5.45 -5.79
CA ARG A 50 14.58 -4.72 -4.59
C ARG A 50 13.80 -3.48 -5.01
N PHE A 51 12.86 -3.11 -4.15
CA PHE A 51 12.10 -1.88 -4.31
C PHE A 51 12.56 -0.87 -3.27
N GLU A 52 12.74 0.37 -3.71
CA GLU A 52 12.80 1.51 -2.82
C GLU A 52 11.37 1.81 -2.38
N VAL A 53 11.13 1.79 -1.07
CA VAL A 53 9.80 2.01 -0.48
C VAL A 53 9.88 3.15 0.53
N THR A 54 9.19 4.24 0.26
CA THR A 54 9.15 5.42 1.14
C THR A 54 7.75 5.62 1.69
N LEU A 55 7.62 5.82 3.01
CA LEU A 55 6.36 6.26 3.61
C LEU A 55 6.21 7.77 3.41
N GLU A 56 5.30 8.19 2.55
CA GLU A 56 5.12 9.60 2.19
C GLU A 56 4.04 10.28 3.02
N LYS A 57 2.96 9.56 3.38
CA LYS A 57 1.89 10.09 4.22
C LYS A 57 1.32 9.04 5.17
N SER A 58 0.89 9.50 6.33
CA SER A 58 0.11 8.75 7.32
C SER A 58 -1.08 9.59 7.75
N ASN A 59 -2.29 9.04 7.60
CA ASN A 59 -3.54 9.66 8.03
C ASN A 59 -4.18 8.79 9.12
N LYS A 60 -4.47 9.40 10.28
CA LYS A 60 -5.01 8.73 11.46
C LYS A 60 -6.45 9.16 11.79
N ASN A 61 -7.17 9.65 10.78
CA ASN A 61 -8.53 10.19 10.97
C ASN A 61 -9.61 9.11 11.07
N PHE A 62 -9.27 7.83 10.83
CA PHE A 62 -10.21 6.74 11.01
C PHE A 62 -10.24 6.34 12.49
N SER A 63 -11.41 6.47 13.11
CA SER A 63 -11.61 6.10 14.51
C SER A 63 -11.72 4.57 14.74
N LYS A 64 -11.79 3.79 13.66
CA LYS A 64 -11.94 2.33 13.64
C LYS A 64 -11.01 1.72 12.59
N LYS A 65 -10.90 0.39 12.59
CA LYS A 65 -10.18 -0.36 11.55
C LYS A 65 -10.67 0.01 10.14
N ILE A 66 -9.75 0.01 9.19
CA ILE A 66 -10.04 0.25 7.77
C ILE A 66 -10.19 -1.10 7.09
N GLN A 67 -11.42 -1.54 6.80
CA GLN A 67 -11.68 -2.91 6.34
C GLN A 67 -11.43 -3.08 4.84
N GLN A 68 -11.73 -2.06 4.07
CA GLN A 68 -11.53 -2.07 2.63
C GLN A 68 -11.21 -0.67 2.14
N ILE A 69 -10.31 -0.60 1.16
CA ILE A 69 -10.02 0.62 0.41
C ILE A 69 -10.04 0.33 -1.08
N HIS A 70 -10.47 1.32 -1.88
CA HIS A 70 -10.50 1.22 -3.33
C HIS A 70 -10.18 2.57 -3.95
N VAL A 71 -9.28 2.57 -4.95
CA VAL A 71 -8.92 3.79 -5.69
C VAL A 71 -9.69 3.83 -7.00
N VAL A 72 -10.52 4.86 -7.16
CA VAL A 72 -11.16 5.17 -8.44
C VAL A 72 -10.24 6.13 -9.20
N SER A 73 -9.28 5.54 -9.92
CA SER A 73 -8.15 6.26 -10.54
C SER A 73 -8.58 7.39 -11.48
N GLN A 74 -9.67 7.19 -12.22
CA GLN A 74 -10.24 8.15 -13.17
C GLN A 74 -10.62 9.48 -12.50
N PHE A 75 -11.12 9.42 -11.26
CA PHE A 75 -11.56 10.59 -10.50
C PHE A 75 -10.58 11.02 -9.42
N LYS A 76 -9.45 10.29 -9.25
CA LYS A 76 -8.49 10.50 -8.16
C LYS A 76 -9.15 10.46 -6.77
N ILE A 77 -10.13 9.56 -6.61
CA ILE A 77 -10.89 9.36 -5.36
C ILE A 77 -10.45 8.06 -4.70
N LEU A 78 -10.29 8.11 -3.38
CA LEU A 78 -10.15 6.94 -2.52
C LEU A 78 -11.47 6.71 -1.78
N VAL A 79 -12.02 5.50 -1.88
CA VAL A 79 -13.20 5.05 -1.13
C VAL A 79 -12.74 4.07 -0.07
N SER A 80 -13.29 4.19 1.15
CA SER A 80 -13.03 3.29 2.28
C SER A 80 -14.35 2.78 2.84
N LEU A 81 -14.41 1.49 3.21
CA LEU A 81 -15.52 0.84 3.92
C LEU A 81 -15.10 0.41 5.32
#